data_AF-A0A5C6MTN8-F1
#
_entry.id   AF-A0A5C6MTN8-F1
#
_cell.length_a   1.000
_cell.length_b   1.000
_cell.length_c   1.000
_cell.angle_alpha   90.00
_cell.angle_beta   90.00
_cell.angle_gamma   90.00
#
_symmetry.space_group_name_H-M   'P 1'
#
loop_
_entity.id
_entity.type
_entity.pdbx_description
1 polymer ?
#
loop_
_entity_poly.entity_id
_entity_poly.type
_entity_poly.pdbx_seq_one_letter_code
_entity_poly.pdbx_strand_id
1 'polypeptide(L)'
;MDIYLYITDTYGYMCVCTHTFYSISAKAERFSLGRRAHAHAHASLDRLWDVRLCERSRTRQGDSKCRMLQLLKNMAATSTNTCQPTERSFRDRVPPLLTDLYQFTMAYAYWRAGRDQETAVFELFFRENPFGGAFTLFAGLNDCLRFLRSFRFGEDDVEFLRSVMPPTTDPAFFQVLLQLDCSKVTVRSVPEGSVVFARVPLMEVEGPLAVVQLVETSLLCLVNYASLVCSNAARFRVAAGPDRKLLEMGLRRAQGPDGGLTASRYTYIGGNDCCSTTGHT
;
A
#
# COMPACT_ATOMS: atom_id res chain seq x y z
N MET A 1 7.60 0.61 11.43
CA MET A 1 7.14 1.49 10.34
C MET A 1 5.68 1.22 10.27
N ASP A 2 4.91 2.17 10.76
CA ASP A 2 3.47 1.99 10.86
C ASP A 2 2.90 2.83 9.73
N ILE A 3 2.45 2.15 8.68
CA ILE A 3 1.62 2.76 7.65
C ILE A 3 0.20 2.87 8.21
N TYR A 4 -0.39 4.04 8.04
CA TYR A 4 -1.74 4.38 8.42
C TYR A 4 -2.56 4.64 7.17
N LEU A 5 -3.84 4.33 7.27
CA LEU A 5 -4.83 4.71 6.28
C LEU A 5 -5.69 5.84 6.88
N TYR A 6 -5.82 6.96 6.19
CA TYR A 6 -6.65 8.08 6.61
C TYR A 6 -7.93 8.13 5.79
N ILE A 7 -9.07 8.19 6.47
CA ILE A 7 -10.39 8.32 5.84
C ILE A 7 -10.72 9.80 5.69
N THR A 8 -10.94 10.25 4.46
CA THR A 8 -11.60 11.53 4.19
C THR A 8 -13.02 11.26 3.73
N ASP A 9 -13.98 11.44 4.63
CA ASP A 9 -15.41 11.39 4.32
C ASP A 9 -15.93 12.82 4.10
N THR A 10 -16.85 12.99 3.15
CA THR A 10 -17.42 14.27 2.69
C THR A 10 -18.06 15.10 3.82
N TYR A 11 -18.32 14.48 4.97
CA TYR A 11 -18.96 15.10 6.14
C TYR A 11 -18.05 15.28 7.37
N GLY A 12 -16.74 14.98 7.28
CA GLY A 12 -15.78 15.33 8.33
C GLY A 12 -15.91 14.55 9.65
N TYR A 13 -16.40 13.31 9.61
CA TYR A 13 -16.45 12.44 10.77
C TYR A 13 -15.19 11.57 10.89
N MET A 14 -14.64 11.52 12.10
CA MET A 14 -13.36 10.90 12.45
C MET A 14 -13.61 9.54 13.11
N CYS A 15 -13.16 8.45 12.48
CA CYS A 15 -13.13 7.12 13.09
C CYS A 15 -11.79 6.90 13.82
N VAL A 16 -11.85 6.52 15.09
CA VAL A 16 -10.67 6.31 15.96
C VAL A 16 -10.66 4.85 16.43
N CYS A 17 -9.65 4.08 16.01
CA CYS A 17 -9.36 2.76 16.57
C CYS A 17 -8.27 2.87 17.64
N THR A 18 -8.62 2.68 18.91
CA THR A 18 -7.68 2.61 20.04
C THR A 18 -7.34 1.17 20.44
N HIS A 19 -6.06 0.98 20.77
CA HIS A 19 -5.34 -0.21 21.27
C HIS A 19 -4.79 -1.14 20.18
N THR A 20 -3.49 -1.11 19.88
CA THR A 20 -2.37 -1.37 20.82
C THR A 20 -1.12 -0.53 20.43
N PHE A 21 -0.46 0.10 21.41
CA PHE A 21 0.81 0.84 21.32
C PHE A 21 1.09 1.58 19.99
N TYR A 22 0.58 2.81 19.84
CA TYR A 22 1.26 4.01 19.32
C TYR A 22 0.19 5.06 18.99
N SER A 23 0.32 6.23 19.62
CA SER A 23 -0.58 7.39 19.55
C SER A 23 -1.10 7.68 18.14
N ILE A 24 -2.41 7.60 17.91
CA ILE A 24 -3.07 8.15 16.72
C ILE A 24 -3.39 9.61 17.03
N SER A 25 -2.69 10.54 16.38
CA SER A 25 -3.03 11.96 16.42
C SER A 25 -3.70 12.31 15.10
N ALA A 26 -5.02 12.47 15.13
CA ALA A 26 -5.78 13.08 14.05
C ALA A 26 -5.84 14.59 14.30
N LYS A 27 -5.33 15.38 13.36
CA LYS A 27 -5.49 16.84 13.37
C LYS A 27 -6.62 17.18 12.41
N ALA A 28 -7.80 17.50 12.95
CA ALA A 28 -8.90 18.06 12.17
C ALA A 28 -8.61 19.54 11.88
N GLU A 29 -8.14 19.87 10.69
CA GLU A 29 -8.18 21.24 10.18
C GLU A 29 -9.32 21.34 9.16
N ARG A 30 -10.34 22.15 9.49
CA ARG A 30 -11.40 22.53 8.55
C ARG A 30 -10.76 23.31 7.41
N PHE A 31 -10.63 22.71 6.23
CA PHE A 31 -10.36 23.44 5.00
C PHE A 31 -11.67 23.65 4.23
N SER A 32 -12.50 24.56 4.73
CA SER A 32 -13.60 25.13 3.95
C SER A 32 -13.03 26.20 3.02
N LEU A 33 -12.50 25.82 1.86
CA LEU A 33 -12.24 26.79 0.78
C LEU A 33 -12.35 26.13 -0.60
N GLY A 34 -13.56 26.25 -1.14
CA GLY A 34 -13.88 26.64 -2.52
C GLY A 34 -13.00 26.10 -3.65
N ARG A 35 -13.68 25.49 -4.62
CA ARG A 35 -13.27 25.10 -5.99
C ARG A 35 -12.51 26.16 -6.83
N ARG A 36 -12.06 27.28 -6.26
CA ARG A 36 -11.26 28.33 -6.92
C ARG A 36 -9.77 28.34 -6.54
N ALA A 37 -9.36 27.65 -5.46
CA ALA A 37 -7.94 27.60 -5.07
C ALA A 37 -7.09 26.60 -5.89
N HIS A 38 -7.71 25.58 -6.49
CA HIS A 38 -6.99 24.60 -7.32
C HIS A 38 -6.35 25.23 -8.57
N ALA A 39 -6.98 26.23 -9.21
CA ALA A 39 -6.44 26.83 -10.43
C ALA A 39 -5.17 27.67 -10.20
N HIS A 40 -5.04 28.32 -9.03
CA HIS A 40 -3.85 29.12 -8.71
C HIS A 40 -2.72 28.29 -8.10
N ALA A 41 -3.04 27.20 -7.39
CA ALA A 41 -2.03 26.25 -6.91
C ALA A 41 -1.41 25.43 -8.06
N HIS A 42 -2.18 25.08 -9.10
CA HIS A 42 -1.63 24.44 -10.31
C HIS A 42 -0.60 25.35 -11.01
N ALA A 43 -0.82 26.66 -11.11
CA ALA A 43 0.14 27.58 -11.74
C ALA A 43 1.45 27.80 -10.92
N SER A 44 1.46 27.46 -9.63
CA SER A 44 2.65 27.50 -8.77
C SER A 44 3.29 26.12 -8.51
N LEU A 45 2.51 25.03 -8.62
CA LEU A 45 2.98 23.64 -8.48
C LEU A 45 3.48 23.05 -9.80
N ASP A 46 3.00 23.54 -10.95
CA ASP A 46 3.61 23.23 -12.25
C ASP A 46 5.06 23.73 -12.34
N ARG A 47 5.45 24.71 -11.52
CA ARG A 47 6.85 25.15 -11.37
C ARG A 47 7.70 24.24 -10.46
N LEU A 48 7.08 23.38 -9.66
CA LEU A 48 7.78 22.41 -8.79
C LEU A 48 7.87 21.02 -9.43
N TRP A 49 7.02 20.72 -10.42
CA TRP A 49 7.03 19.48 -11.21
C TRP A 49 7.58 19.64 -12.63
N ASP A 50 8.07 20.84 -13.01
CA ASP A 50 8.75 21.03 -14.29
C ASP A 50 10.12 20.32 -14.27
N VAL A 51 10.15 19.12 -14.85
CA VAL A 51 11.36 18.34 -15.15
C VAL A 51 12.12 19.01 -16.32
N ARG A 52 12.46 20.30 -16.16
CA ARG A 52 13.31 21.10 -17.07
C ARG A 52 14.31 21.99 -16.34
N LEU A 53 14.68 21.65 -15.11
CA LEU A 53 15.83 22.25 -14.40
C LEU A 53 16.86 21.18 -14.03
N CYS A 54 17.32 20.42 -15.03
CA CYS A 54 18.57 19.66 -14.95
C CYS A 54 19.29 19.59 -16.31
N GLU A 55 19.24 20.66 -17.10
CA GLU A 55 20.11 20.80 -18.29
C GLU A 55 20.89 22.13 -18.33
N ARG A 56 20.75 22.99 -17.32
CA ARG A 56 21.53 24.23 -17.19
C ARG A 56 22.02 24.46 -15.77
N SER A 57 22.88 23.59 -15.28
CA SER A 57 23.86 23.99 -14.27
C SER A 57 25.19 23.31 -14.55
N ARG A 58 26.12 24.11 -15.07
CA ARG A 58 27.54 23.78 -15.20
C ARG A 58 28.04 23.16 -13.89
N THR A 59 28.58 21.95 -14.00
CA THR A 59 29.73 21.46 -13.23
C THR A 59 29.95 22.10 -11.85
N ARG A 60 29.34 21.52 -10.81
CA ARG A 60 30.00 21.43 -9.50
C ARG A 60 29.90 20.00 -8.97
N GLN A 61 31.03 19.34 -9.12
CA GLN A 61 31.40 18.03 -8.61
C GLN A 61 31.31 18.06 -7.08
N GLY A 62 30.31 17.42 -6.45
CA GLY A 62 30.32 17.32 -4.98
C GLY A 62 29.04 16.97 -4.21
N ASP A 63 27.87 16.74 -4.80
CA ASP A 63 26.66 16.45 -4.00
C ASP A 63 26.32 14.94 -3.96
N SER A 64 26.67 14.28 -2.86
CA SER A 64 26.50 12.83 -2.63
C SER A 64 25.03 12.38 -2.67
N LYS A 65 24.09 13.30 -2.44
CA LYS A 65 22.64 13.05 -2.54
C LYS A 65 22.14 12.92 -3.98
N CYS A 66 22.65 13.74 -4.90
CA CYS A 66 22.30 13.66 -6.33
C CYS A 66 22.84 12.38 -6.97
N ARG A 67 24.04 11.95 -6.58
CA ARG A 67 24.62 10.68 -7.04
C ARG A 67 23.80 9.47 -6.59
N MET A 68 23.30 9.47 -5.35
CA MET A 68 22.43 8.42 -4.83
C MET A 68 21.10 8.35 -5.61
N LEU A 69 20.47 9.50 -5.89
CA LEU A 69 19.23 9.58 -6.65
C LEU A 69 19.39 9.15 -8.12
N GLN A 70 20.53 9.46 -8.76
CA GLN A 70 20.83 9.00 -10.12
C GLN A 70 21.17 7.50 -10.18
N LEU A 71 21.87 6.96 -9.17
CA LEU A 71 22.13 5.51 -9.07
C LEU A 71 20.84 4.71 -8.87
N LEU A 72 19.93 5.19 -8.01
CA LEU A 72 18.63 4.55 -7.76
C LEU A 72 17.72 4.57 -9.01
N LYS A 73 17.71 5.67 -9.77
CA LYS A 73 16.92 5.79 -11.00
C LYS A 73 17.41 4.86 -12.12
N ASN A 74 18.71 4.65 -12.24
CA ASN A 74 19.29 3.80 -13.29
C ASN A 74 19.17 2.30 -12.99
N MET A 75 18.99 1.90 -11.72
CA MET A 75 18.84 0.50 -11.31
C MET A 75 17.42 -0.05 -11.52
N ALA A 76 16.39 0.81 -11.54
CA ALA A 76 14.99 0.38 -11.70
C ALA A 76 14.57 0.02 -13.15
N ALA A 77 15.45 0.23 -14.14
CA ALA A 77 15.07 0.24 -15.56
C ALA A 77 15.25 -1.09 -16.33
N THR A 78 15.59 -2.22 -15.68
CA THR A 78 15.91 -3.45 -16.42
C THR A 78 15.21 -4.69 -15.87
N SER A 79 14.01 -5.01 -16.37
CA SER A 79 13.50 -6.38 -16.54
C SER A 79 12.01 -6.35 -16.92
N THR A 80 11.70 -6.48 -18.21
CA THR A 80 10.35 -6.73 -18.72
C THR A 80 10.29 -8.13 -19.29
N ASN A 81 9.87 -9.12 -18.50
CA ASN A 81 9.32 -10.40 -18.96
C ASN A 81 8.54 -11.05 -17.81
N THR A 82 7.24 -10.79 -17.71
CA THR A 82 6.39 -11.37 -16.66
C THR A 82 5.58 -12.56 -17.20
N CYS A 83 5.91 -13.76 -16.75
CA CYS A 83 5.02 -14.91 -16.78
C CYS A 83 3.91 -14.67 -15.74
N GLN A 84 2.63 -14.69 -16.13
CA GLN A 84 1.52 -14.41 -15.20
C GLN A 84 1.22 -15.64 -14.34
N PRO A 85 1.42 -15.59 -13.01
CA PRO A 85 0.94 -16.64 -12.11
C PRO A 85 -0.60 -16.57 -12.06
N THR A 86 -1.27 -17.71 -12.10
CA THR A 86 -2.73 -17.83 -12.12
C THR A 86 -3.36 -17.18 -10.87
N GLU A 87 -4.34 -16.30 -11.08
CA GLU A 87 -5.00 -15.48 -10.04
C GLU A 87 -5.56 -16.29 -8.85
N ARG A 88 -5.96 -17.55 -9.07
CA ARG A 88 -6.41 -18.47 -8.00
C ARG A 88 -5.36 -18.68 -6.91
N SER A 89 -4.09 -18.81 -7.27
CA SER A 89 -3.00 -19.01 -6.29
C SER A 89 -2.80 -17.80 -5.37
N PHE A 90 -3.23 -16.61 -5.80
CA PHE A 90 -3.06 -15.39 -5.02
C PHE A 90 -4.15 -15.25 -3.95
N ARG A 91 -5.41 -15.61 -4.26
CA ARG A 91 -6.51 -15.61 -3.28
C ARG A 91 -6.23 -16.56 -2.10
N ASP A 92 -5.57 -17.68 -2.36
CA ASP A 92 -5.18 -18.63 -1.30
C ASP A 92 -4.11 -18.05 -0.35
N ARG A 93 -3.27 -17.13 -0.85
CA ARG A 93 -2.22 -16.47 -0.05
C ARG A 93 -2.78 -15.27 0.73
N VAL A 94 -3.68 -14.52 0.10
CA VAL A 94 -4.28 -13.30 0.64
C VAL A 94 -5.79 -13.41 0.52
N PRO A 95 -6.47 -14.11 1.45
CA PRO A 95 -7.91 -14.28 1.41
C PRO A 95 -8.64 -12.96 1.72
N PRO A 96 -9.89 -12.78 1.26
CA PRO A 96 -10.70 -11.59 1.59
C PRO A 96 -11.02 -11.49 3.09
N LEU A 97 -10.94 -12.61 3.81
CA LEU A 97 -11.06 -12.67 5.27
C LEU A 97 -9.76 -12.26 6.00
N LEU A 98 -8.67 -11.91 5.29
CA LEU A 98 -7.44 -11.37 5.89
C LEU A 98 -7.66 -9.91 6.32
N THR A 99 -8.55 -9.76 7.29
CA THR A 99 -9.00 -8.49 7.85
C THR A 99 -9.55 -8.74 9.25
N ASP A 100 -9.61 -7.69 10.06
CA ASP A 100 -10.08 -7.81 11.43
C ASP A 100 -11.61 -7.90 11.49
N LEU A 101 -12.16 -8.60 12.49
CA LEU A 101 -13.61 -8.75 12.64
C LEU A 101 -14.34 -7.39 12.73
N TYR A 102 -13.69 -6.36 13.29
CA TYR A 102 -14.27 -5.03 13.40
C TYR A 102 -14.57 -4.40 12.03
N GLN A 103 -13.83 -4.79 10.98
CA GLN A 103 -14.04 -4.28 9.63
C GLN A 103 -15.43 -4.72 9.10
N PHE A 104 -15.84 -5.95 9.44
CA PHE A 104 -17.18 -6.44 9.11
C PHE A 104 -18.28 -5.81 9.96
N THR A 105 -18.03 -5.57 11.25
CA THR A 105 -19.02 -4.88 12.09
C THR A 105 -19.21 -3.41 11.68
N MET A 106 -18.15 -2.74 11.25
CA MET A 106 -18.20 -1.40 10.66
C MET A 106 -18.92 -1.40 9.31
N ALA A 107 -18.60 -2.33 8.41
CA ALA A 107 -19.31 -2.48 7.14
C ALA A 107 -20.81 -2.74 7.35
N TYR A 108 -21.16 -3.56 8.35
CA TYR A 108 -22.55 -3.78 8.74
C TYR A 108 -23.21 -2.49 9.25
N ALA A 109 -22.52 -1.70 10.07
CA ALA A 109 -23.03 -0.42 10.55
C ALA A 109 -23.28 0.56 9.40
N TYR A 110 -22.37 0.65 8.43
CA TYR A 110 -22.56 1.48 7.23
C TYR A 110 -23.75 1.01 6.39
N TRP A 111 -23.89 -0.29 6.18
CA TRP A 111 -25.02 -0.86 5.45
C TRP A 111 -26.36 -0.60 6.15
N ARG A 112 -26.42 -0.80 7.48
CA ARG A 112 -27.63 -0.50 8.29
C ARG A 112 -27.99 0.98 8.29
N ALA A 113 -27.00 1.86 8.16
CA ALA A 113 -27.21 3.30 8.05
C ALA A 113 -27.52 3.78 6.61
N GLY A 114 -27.48 2.87 5.62
CA GLY A 114 -27.65 3.23 4.19
C GLY A 114 -26.48 4.03 3.61
N ARG A 115 -25.29 3.91 4.20
CA ARG A 115 -24.08 4.68 3.86
C ARG A 115 -23.00 3.83 3.18
N ASP A 116 -23.24 2.54 2.95
CA ASP A 116 -22.27 1.60 2.39
C ASP A 116 -21.81 1.96 0.96
N GLN A 117 -22.68 2.62 0.20
CA GLN A 117 -22.40 3.09 -1.17
C GLN A 117 -21.86 4.52 -1.25
N GLU A 118 -21.69 5.23 -0.12
CA GLU A 118 -21.10 6.57 -0.12
C GLU A 118 -19.67 6.50 -0.65
N THR A 119 -19.25 7.48 -1.45
CA THR A 119 -17.89 7.55 -1.96
C THR A 119 -16.95 8.05 -0.86
N ALA A 120 -15.91 7.27 -0.57
CA ALA A 120 -14.88 7.62 0.39
C ALA A 120 -13.49 7.48 -0.23
N VAL A 121 -12.56 8.32 0.22
CA VAL A 121 -11.15 8.32 -0.20
C VAL A 121 -10.27 8.02 1.00
N PHE A 122 -9.45 6.99 0.85
CA PHE A 122 -8.54 6.50 1.86
C PHE A 122 -7.10 6.73 1.41
N GLU A 123 -6.31 7.44 2.22
CA GLU A 123 -4.92 7.77 1.92
C GLU A 123 -3.96 6.93 2.77
N LEU A 124 -3.06 6.21 2.10
CA LEU A 124 -2.08 5.34 2.72
C LEU A 124 -0.74 6.08 2.83
N PHE A 125 -0.24 6.27 4.05
CA PHE A 125 1.08 6.87 4.31
C PHE A 125 1.70 6.34 5.61
N PHE A 126 3.00 6.51 5.80
CA PHE A 126 3.69 6.17 7.05
C PHE A 126 4.18 7.41 7.79
N ARG A 127 4.39 7.30 9.11
CA ARG A 127 4.75 8.46 9.94
C ARG A 127 6.24 8.64 10.16
N GLU A 128 7.00 7.56 10.13
CA GLU A 128 8.43 7.54 10.40
C GLU A 128 9.13 6.61 9.43
N ASN A 129 10.30 7.05 8.95
CA ASN A 129 11.13 6.22 8.10
C ASN A 129 11.62 4.98 8.88
N PRO A 130 11.61 3.79 8.27
CA PRO A 130 12.11 2.59 8.89
C PRO A 130 13.63 2.67 9.12
N PHE A 131 14.11 1.90 10.10
CA PHE A 131 15.54 1.71 10.38
C PHE A 131 16.33 3.01 10.67
N GLY A 132 15.64 4.08 11.11
CA GLY A 132 16.23 5.40 11.31
C GLY A 132 16.78 6.04 10.02
N GLY A 133 16.31 5.57 8.85
CA GLY A 133 16.79 6.03 7.55
C GLY A 133 16.21 7.39 7.14
N ALA A 134 16.83 8.01 6.14
CA ALA A 134 16.31 9.25 5.54
C ALA A 134 15.21 9.00 4.50
N PHE A 135 15.08 7.76 4.01
CA PHE A 135 14.17 7.39 2.93
C PHE A 135 13.62 5.98 3.10
N THR A 136 12.50 5.74 2.42
CA THR A 136 11.86 4.43 2.26
C THR A 136 11.67 4.19 0.77
N LEU A 137 11.78 2.95 0.32
CA LEU A 137 11.36 2.55 -1.03
C LEU A 137 9.93 2.01 -0.97
N PHE A 138 9.06 2.56 -1.80
CA PHE A 138 7.69 2.08 -1.93
C PHE A 138 7.66 0.78 -2.73
N ALA A 139 7.04 -0.24 -2.16
CA ALA A 139 6.79 -1.52 -2.80
C ALA A 139 5.50 -2.16 -2.26
N GLY A 140 4.95 -3.12 -3.00
CA GLY A 140 3.69 -3.79 -2.65
C GLY A 140 2.56 -3.54 -3.64
N LEU A 141 2.74 -2.61 -4.59
CA LEU A 141 1.67 -2.17 -5.49
C LEU A 141 1.16 -3.32 -6.36
N ASN A 142 2.05 -4.13 -6.91
CA ASN A 142 1.62 -5.25 -7.74
C ASN A 142 0.72 -6.23 -6.98
N ASP A 143 1.08 -6.55 -5.74
CA ASP A 143 0.36 -7.53 -4.93
C ASP A 143 -0.97 -6.95 -4.44
N CYS A 144 -1.02 -5.65 -4.16
CA CYS A 144 -2.28 -4.92 -3.93
C CYS A 144 -3.22 -5.00 -5.13
N LEU A 145 -2.71 -4.78 -6.36
CA LEU A 145 -3.54 -4.85 -7.56
C LEU A 145 -4.05 -6.27 -7.83
N ARG A 146 -3.22 -7.30 -7.56
CA ARG A 146 -3.65 -8.71 -7.66
C ARG A 146 -4.73 -9.03 -6.63
N PHE A 147 -4.54 -8.59 -5.38
CA PHE A 147 -5.53 -8.73 -4.32
C PHE A 147 -6.88 -8.14 -4.73
N LEU A 148 -6.91 -6.86 -5.12
CA LEU A 148 -8.13 -6.15 -5.49
C LEU A 148 -8.87 -6.79 -6.68
N ARG A 149 -8.14 -7.34 -7.66
CA ARG A 149 -8.76 -8.08 -8.78
C ARG A 149 -9.40 -9.39 -8.33
N SER A 150 -8.75 -10.09 -7.40
CA SER A 150 -9.20 -11.39 -6.87
C SER A 150 -10.20 -11.31 -5.71
N PHE A 151 -10.43 -10.11 -5.15
CA PHE A 151 -11.23 -9.88 -3.96
C PHE A 151 -12.70 -10.22 -4.19
N ARG A 152 -13.16 -11.37 -3.70
CA ARG A 152 -14.57 -11.79 -3.70
C ARG A 152 -14.79 -12.73 -2.52
N PHE A 153 -15.93 -12.64 -1.86
CA PHE A 153 -16.32 -13.58 -0.81
C PHE A 153 -16.91 -14.86 -1.43
N GLY A 154 -16.50 -16.01 -0.92
CA GLY A 154 -17.15 -17.30 -1.20
C GLY A 154 -18.29 -17.60 -0.23
N GLU A 155 -19.06 -18.64 -0.52
CA GLU A 155 -20.11 -19.12 0.38
C GLU A 155 -19.53 -19.55 1.74
N ASP A 156 -18.39 -20.26 1.75
CA ASP A 156 -17.70 -20.67 2.96
C ASP A 156 -17.24 -19.48 3.82
N ASP A 157 -16.74 -18.41 3.18
CA ASP A 157 -16.30 -17.19 3.86
C ASP A 157 -17.49 -16.54 4.59
N VAL A 158 -18.65 -16.50 3.92
CA VAL A 158 -19.87 -15.88 4.44
C VAL A 158 -20.54 -16.73 5.51
N GLU A 159 -20.48 -18.07 5.39
CA GLU A 159 -20.93 -18.98 6.44
C GLU A 159 -20.10 -18.80 7.72
N PHE A 160 -18.78 -18.72 7.58
CA PHE A 160 -17.90 -18.41 8.69
C PHE A 160 -18.26 -17.08 9.34
N LEU A 161 -18.45 -16.01 8.54
CA LEU A 161 -18.85 -14.70 9.06
C LEU A 161 -20.19 -14.75 9.79
N ARG A 162 -21.16 -15.55 9.31
CA ARG A 162 -22.45 -15.74 10.01
C ARG A 162 -22.28 -16.38 11.38
N SER A 163 -21.30 -17.27 11.54
CA SER A 163 -21.01 -17.94 12.81
C SER A 163 -20.33 -17.04 13.85
N VAL A 164 -19.53 -16.05 13.42
CA VAL A 164 -18.75 -15.18 14.33
C VAL A 164 -19.39 -13.83 14.58
N MET A 165 -20.23 -13.34 13.66
CA MET A 165 -20.96 -12.09 13.83
C MET A 165 -22.10 -12.26 14.85
N PRO A 166 -22.54 -11.18 15.52
CA PRO A 166 -23.64 -11.27 16.47
C PRO A 166 -24.90 -11.91 15.85
N PRO A 167 -25.64 -12.78 16.56
CA PRO A 167 -26.86 -13.42 16.04
C PRO A 167 -27.96 -12.42 15.64
N THR A 168 -27.86 -11.17 16.11
CA THR A 168 -28.75 -10.05 15.77
C THR A 168 -28.43 -9.40 14.42
N THR A 169 -27.37 -9.86 13.73
CA THR A 169 -26.99 -9.35 12.41
C THR A 169 -28.03 -9.73 11.37
N ASP A 170 -28.49 -8.75 10.61
CA ASP A 170 -29.48 -8.95 9.56
C ASP A 170 -28.99 -9.96 8.51
N PRO A 171 -29.72 -11.06 8.24
CA PRO A 171 -29.33 -12.05 7.24
C PRO A 171 -29.11 -11.48 5.84
N ALA A 172 -29.78 -10.37 5.49
CA ALA A 172 -29.62 -9.73 4.19
C ALA A 172 -28.21 -9.15 3.98
N PHE A 173 -27.50 -8.77 5.05
CA PHE A 173 -26.13 -8.28 4.96
C PHE A 173 -25.18 -9.33 4.37
N PHE A 174 -25.37 -10.61 4.71
CA PHE A 174 -24.54 -11.69 4.17
C PHE A 174 -24.73 -11.88 2.66
N GLN A 175 -25.93 -11.59 2.14
CA GLN A 175 -26.19 -11.59 0.70
C GLN A 175 -25.49 -10.41 0.01
N VAL A 176 -25.41 -9.26 0.68
CA VAL A 176 -24.63 -8.12 0.20
C VAL A 176 -23.15 -8.49 0.09
N LEU A 177 -22.59 -9.15 1.12
CA LEU A 177 -21.18 -9.57 1.10
C LEU A 177 -20.84 -10.49 -0.10
N LEU A 178 -21.72 -11.41 -0.48
CA LEU A 178 -21.51 -12.29 -1.65
C LEU A 178 -21.45 -11.51 -2.98
N GLN A 179 -22.11 -10.36 -3.05
CA GLN A 179 -22.15 -9.51 -4.23
C GLN A 179 -21.04 -8.43 -4.22
N LEU A 180 -20.29 -8.32 -3.12
CA LEU A 180 -19.22 -7.32 -3.00
C LEU A 180 -18.03 -7.63 -3.89
N ASP A 181 -17.45 -6.54 -4.38
CA ASP A 181 -16.66 -6.52 -5.59
C ASP A 181 -15.86 -5.19 -5.61
N CYS A 182 -14.65 -5.21 -6.15
CA CYS A 182 -13.79 -4.02 -6.23
C CYS A 182 -13.90 -3.26 -7.56
N SER A 183 -14.95 -3.48 -8.36
CA SER A 183 -15.06 -2.88 -9.71
C SER A 183 -15.18 -1.35 -9.69
N LYS A 184 -15.78 -0.80 -8.62
CA LYS A 184 -15.94 0.64 -8.40
C LYS A 184 -14.79 1.28 -7.64
N VAL A 185 -13.72 0.52 -7.36
CA VAL A 185 -12.55 1.03 -6.62
C VAL A 185 -11.53 1.59 -7.61
N THR A 186 -11.11 2.83 -7.39
CA THR A 186 -10.03 3.49 -8.10
C THR A 186 -8.81 3.59 -7.20
N VAL A 187 -7.64 3.19 -7.70
CA VAL A 187 -6.37 3.28 -6.96
C VAL A 187 -5.44 4.25 -7.68
N ARG A 188 -4.94 5.26 -6.97
CA ARG A 188 -3.85 6.14 -7.40
C ARG A 188 -2.64 5.81 -6.54
N SER A 189 -1.45 5.69 -7.11
CA SER A 189 -0.25 5.31 -6.35
C SER A 189 1.00 5.89 -6.96
N VAL A 190 2.00 6.15 -6.12
CA VAL A 190 3.38 6.34 -6.58
C VAL A 190 3.88 5.06 -7.26
N PRO A 191 4.77 5.15 -8.27
CA PRO A 191 5.32 3.96 -8.91
C PRO A 191 6.14 3.10 -7.94
N GLU A 192 6.04 1.78 -8.08
CA GLU A 192 6.86 0.83 -7.31
C GLU A 192 8.36 1.07 -7.54
N GLY A 193 9.16 0.99 -6.47
CA GLY A 193 10.58 1.35 -6.47
C GLY A 193 10.87 2.84 -6.27
N SER A 194 9.85 3.69 -6.17
CA SER A 194 10.04 5.12 -5.89
C SER A 194 10.54 5.36 -4.47
N VAL A 195 11.38 6.38 -4.31
CA VAL A 195 11.78 6.91 -3.02
C VAL A 195 10.64 7.72 -2.43
N VAL A 196 10.21 7.37 -1.22
CA VAL A 196 9.08 7.99 -0.54
C VAL A 196 9.47 8.43 0.87
N PHE A 197 8.71 9.39 1.39
CA PHE A 197 8.97 10.06 2.66
C PHE A 197 7.78 9.96 3.59
N ALA A 198 8.06 10.05 4.89
CA ALA A 198 7.05 10.06 5.92
C ALA A 198 6.05 11.21 5.73
N ARG A 199 4.78 10.94 6.08
CA ARG A 199 3.65 11.88 6.06
C ARG A 199 3.30 12.42 4.67
N VAL A 200 3.63 11.66 3.63
CA VAL A 200 3.22 11.91 2.25
C VAL A 200 2.37 10.73 1.78
N PRO A 201 1.20 10.96 1.15
CA PRO A 201 0.37 9.89 0.61
C PRO A 201 1.14 9.11 -0.46
N LEU A 202 1.16 7.78 -0.30
CA LEU A 202 1.81 6.85 -1.21
C LEU A 202 0.81 6.24 -2.19
N MET A 203 -0.37 5.94 -1.68
CA MET A 203 -1.47 5.33 -2.40
C MET A 203 -2.78 5.94 -1.88
N GLU A 204 -3.70 6.22 -2.81
CA GLU A 204 -5.06 6.65 -2.54
C GLU A 204 -6.00 5.58 -3.08
N VAL A 205 -7.00 5.22 -2.28
CA VAL A 205 -8.04 4.25 -2.64
C VAL A 205 -9.39 4.94 -2.52
N GLU A 206 -10.06 5.11 -3.66
CA GLU A 206 -11.34 5.79 -3.79
C GLU A 206 -12.42 4.79 -4.20
N GLY A 207 -13.57 4.77 -3.53
CA GLY A 207 -14.66 3.86 -3.86
C GLY A 207 -15.81 3.84 -2.83
N PRO A 208 -16.72 2.86 -2.92
CA PRO A 208 -17.81 2.68 -1.96
C PRO A 208 -17.28 2.41 -0.56
N LEU A 209 -17.76 3.16 0.45
CA LEU A 209 -17.27 3.18 1.83
C LEU A 209 -17.09 1.77 2.42
N ALA A 210 -18.08 0.89 2.26
CA ALA A 210 -17.98 -0.47 2.80
C ALA A 210 -16.86 -1.29 2.15
N VAL A 211 -16.64 -1.13 0.83
CA VAL A 211 -15.59 -1.86 0.09
C VAL A 211 -14.21 -1.35 0.48
N VAL A 212 -14.01 -0.03 0.46
CA VAL A 212 -12.70 0.57 0.77
C VAL A 212 -12.29 0.33 2.23
N GLN A 213 -13.27 0.25 3.15
CA GLN A 213 -13.05 -0.14 4.54
C GLN A 213 -12.59 -1.59 4.66
N LEU A 214 -13.21 -2.54 3.95
CA LEU A 214 -12.87 -3.96 4.06
C LEU A 214 -11.47 -4.29 3.53
N VAL A 215 -11.01 -3.58 2.50
CA VAL A 215 -9.69 -3.81 1.88
C VAL A 215 -8.53 -3.14 2.63
N GLU A 216 -8.82 -2.24 3.57
CA GLU A 216 -7.83 -1.47 4.34
C GLU A 216 -6.73 -2.37 4.94
N THR A 217 -7.13 -3.33 5.76
CA THR A 217 -6.19 -4.16 6.54
C THR A 217 -5.27 -4.97 5.61
N SER A 218 -5.81 -5.53 4.53
CA SER A 218 -5.03 -6.32 3.57
C SER A 218 -4.05 -5.45 2.78
N LEU A 219 -4.47 -4.27 2.32
CA LEU A 219 -3.59 -3.32 1.62
C LEU A 219 -2.46 -2.82 2.53
N LEU A 220 -2.78 -2.50 3.79
CA LEU A 220 -1.77 -2.13 4.79
C LEU A 220 -0.76 -3.25 4.99
N CYS A 221 -1.20 -4.50 5.13
CA CYS A 221 -0.31 -5.65 5.31
C CYS A 221 0.67 -5.81 4.13
N LEU A 222 0.14 -5.78 2.91
CA LEU A 222 0.92 -5.95 1.67
C LEU A 222 1.97 -4.84 1.48
N VAL A 223 1.56 -3.57 1.60
CA VAL A 223 2.47 -2.43 1.40
C VAL A 223 3.50 -2.33 2.51
N ASN A 224 3.11 -2.54 3.78
CA ASN A 224 4.03 -2.46 4.93
C ASN A 224 5.19 -3.43 4.78
N TYR A 225 4.88 -4.71 4.56
CA TYR A 225 5.90 -5.75 4.49
C TYR A 225 6.82 -5.54 3.28
N ALA A 226 6.24 -5.31 2.11
CA ALA A 226 6.98 -5.11 0.86
C ALA A 226 7.93 -3.90 0.95
N SER A 227 7.44 -2.75 1.42
CA SER A 227 8.24 -1.52 1.53
C SER A 227 9.36 -1.66 2.57
N LEU A 228 9.12 -2.36 3.68
CA LEU A 228 10.14 -2.64 4.69
C LEU A 228 11.28 -3.52 4.15
N VAL A 229 10.93 -4.62 3.48
CA VAL A 229 11.92 -5.54 2.91
C VAL A 229 12.71 -4.85 1.81
N CYS A 230 12.04 -4.14 0.90
CA CYS A 230 12.66 -3.39 -0.19
C CYS A 230 13.64 -2.33 0.35
N SER A 231 13.22 -1.56 1.34
CA SER A 231 14.07 -0.53 1.97
C SER A 231 15.28 -1.14 2.68
N ASN A 232 15.13 -2.30 3.31
CA ASN A 232 16.25 -2.98 3.97
C ASN A 232 17.27 -3.52 2.95
N ALA A 233 16.81 -4.13 1.85
CA ALA A 233 17.67 -4.59 0.76
C ALA A 233 18.45 -3.42 0.14
N ALA A 234 17.80 -2.27 -0.07
CA ALA A 234 18.47 -1.08 -0.57
C ALA A 234 19.58 -0.58 0.37
N ARG A 235 19.38 -0.67 1.69
CA ARG A 235 20.44 -0.35 2.67
C ARG A 235 21.63 -1.27 2.54
N PHE A 236 21.40 -2.58 2.35
CA PHE A 236 22.48 -3.53 2.12
C PHE A 236 23.20 -3.29 0.78
N ARG A 237 22.46 -2.96 -0.28
CA ARG A 237 23.04 -2.55 -1.56
C ARG A 237 23.92 -1.31 -1.42
N VAL A 238 23.46 -0.29 -0.69
CA VAL A 238 24.26 0.92 -0.43
C VAL A 238 25.53 0.58 0.37
N ALA A 239 25.42 -0.28 1.39
CA ALA A 239 26.57 -0.67 2.22
C ALA A 239 27.59 -1.56 1.47
N ALA A 240 27.11 -2.48 0.62
CA ALA A 240 27.96 -3.39 -0.14
C ALA A 240 28.60 -2.75 -1.38
N GLY A 241 27.97 -1.70 -1.93
CA GLY A 241 28.37 -1.08 -3.18
C GLY A 241 27.81 -1.79 -4.42
N PRO A 242 28.04 -1.23 -5.62
CA PRO A 242 27.49 -1.76 -6.87
C PRO A 242 28.18 -3.05 -7.35
N ASP A 243 29.45 -3.27 -6.99
CA ASP A 243 30.27 -4.34 -7.57
C ASP A 243 30.12 -5.70 -6.87
N ARG A 244 29.49 -5.72 -5.69
CA ARG A 244 29.31 -6.94 -4.90
C ARG A 244 28.00 -7.61 -5.25
N LYS A 245 28.01 -8.93 -5.40
CA LYS A 245 26.78 -9.70 -5.58
C LYS A 245 26.06 -9.88 -4.24
N LEU A 246 24.79 -9.51 -4.19
CA LEU A 246 23.90 -9.71 -3.04
C LEU A 246 22.93 -10.84 -3.32
N LEU A 247 22.84 -11.79 -2.38
CA LEU A 247 21.98 -12.95 -2.49
C LEU A 247 20.97 -12.99 -1.33
N GLU A 248 19.70 -13.21 -1.66
CA GLU A 248 18.62 -13.49 -0.70
C GLU A 248 18.55 -15.00 -0.42
N MET A 249 18.66 -15.38 0.85
CA MET A 249 18.71 -16.78 1.34
C MET A 249 17.88 -16.95 2.62
N GLY A 250 16.87 -16.12 2.81
CA GLY A 250 16.07 -15.94 4.01
C GLY A 250 14.82 -16.82 4.08
N LEU A 251 14.49 -17.58 3.02
CA LEU A 251 13.27 -18.39 2.92
C LEU A 251 12.95 -19.22 4.19
N ARG A 252 13.95 -19.92 4.75
CA ARG A 252 13.78 -20.76 5.95
C ARG A 252 13.45 -20.02 7.26
N ARG A 253 13.55 -18.68 7.26
CA ARG A 253 13.21 -17.80 8.38
C ARG A 253 12.15 -16.75 7.99
N ALA A 254 11.66 -16.80 6.76
CA ALA A 254 10.64 -15.89 6.30
C ALA A 254 9.31 -16.18 7.03
N GLN A 255 8.50 -15.14 7.20
CA GLN A 255 7.29 -15.21 8.00
C GLN A 255 6.14 -15.80 7.19
N GLY A 256 5.68 -16.98 7.59
CA GLY A 256 4.57 -17.66 6.93
C GLY A 256 4.91 -18.23 5.54
N PRO A 257 3.93 -18.86 4.89
CA PRO A 257 4.12 -19.53 3.61
C PRO A 257 4.43 -18.57 2.45
N ASP A 258 3.87 -17.36 2.47
CA ASP A 258 4.08 -16.37 1.40
C ASP A 258 5.29 -15.45 1.65
N GLY A 259 5.72 -15.27 2.90
CA GLY A 259 6.77 -14.33 3.26
C GLY A 259 8.09 -14.59 2.54
N GLY A 260 8.40 -15.84 2.20
CA GLY A 260 9.60 -16.18 1.43
C GLY A 260 9.57 -15.68 -0.01
N LEU A 261 8.44 -15.85 -0.69
CA LEU A 261 8.25 -15.42 -2.08
C LEU A 261 8.25 -13.89 -2.15
N THR A 262 7.47 -13.28 -1.27
CA THR A 262 7.31 -11.84 -1.16
C THR A 262 8.63 -11.17 -0.77
N ALA A 263 9.39 -11.73 0.18
CA ALA A 263 10.72 -11.22 0.51
C ALA A 263 11.70 -11.33 -0.67
N SER A 264 11.74 -12.48 -1.35
CA SER A 264 12.65 -12.70 -2.49
C SER A 264 12.42 -11.68 -3.60
N ARG A 265 11.15 -11.41 -3.91
CA ARG A 265 10.77 -10.40 -4.91
C ARG A 265 11.16 -8.99 -4.50
N TYR A 266 10.81 -8.58 -3.28
CA TYR A 266 11.02 -7.19 -2.86
C TYR A 266 12.47 -6.88 -2.50
N THR A 267 13.26 -7.87 -2.08
CA THR A 267 14.71 -7.71 -1.97
C THR A 267 15.37 -7.54 -3.34
N TYR A 268 14.88 -8.21 -4.39
CA TYR A 268 15.36 -8.02 -5.75
C TYR A 268 15.13 -6.57 -6.23
N ILE A 269 13.91 -6.04 -6.04
CA ILE A 269 13.60 -4.63 -6.34
C ILE A 269 14.48 -3.68 -5.53
N GLY A 270 14.75 -4.00 -4.25
CA GLY A 270 15.65 -3.23 -3.39
C GLY A 270 17.15 -3.33 -3.77
N GLY A 271 17.51 -4.21 -4.71
CA GLY A 271 18.86 -4.29 -5.28
C GLY A 271 19.64 -5.56 -4.98
N ASN A 272 19.02 -6.65 -4.51
CA ASN A 272 19.65 -7.96 -4.50
C ASN A 272 19.73 -8.54 -5.93
N ASP A 273 20.79 -9.29 -6.24
CA ASP A 273 21.01 -9.83 -7.58
C ASP A 273 20.36 -11.20 -7.79
N CYS A 274 20.28 -12.01 -6.75
CA CYS A 274 19.76 -13.38 -6.81
C CYS A 274 18.97 -13.72 -5.53
N CYS A 275 18.04 -14.67 -5.66
CA CYS A 275 17.39 -15.32 -4.52
C CYS A 275 17.49 -16.85 -4.65
N SER A 276 17.33 -17.57 -3.54
CA SER A 276 17.28 -19.04 -3.53
C SER A 276 15.88 -19.62 -3.66
N THR A 277 14.85 -18.78 -3.54
CA THR A 277 13.47 -19.22 -3.58
C THR A 277 13.09 -19.62 -5.00
N THR A 278 12.64 -20.86 -5.18
CA THR A 278 12.29 -21.44 -6.49
C THR A 278 10.89 -21.06 -6.98
N GLY A 279 10.04 -20.52 -6.10
CA GLY A 279 8.71 -20.07 -6.52
C GLY A 279 8.82 -18.81 -7.37
N HIS A 280 8.09 -18.80 -8.49
CA HIS A 280 8.19 -17.80 -9.55
C HIS A 280 8.17 -16.36 -9.02
N THR A 281 9.26 -15.63 -9.29
CA THR A 281 9.37 -14.17 -9.18
C THR A 281 9.22 -13.54 -10.56
#